data_AF-A0A944C474-F1
#
_entry.id   AF-A0A944C474-F1
#
_cell.length_a   1.000
_cell.length_b   1.000
_cell.length_c   1.000
_cell.angle_alpha   90.00
_cell.angle_beta   90.00
_cell.angle_gamma   90.00
#
_symmetry.space_group_name_H-M   'P 1'
#
loop_
_entity.id
_entity.type
_entity.pdbx_description
1 polymer ?
#
loop_
_entity_poly.entity_id
_entity_poly.type
_entity_poly.pdbx_seq_one_letter_code
_entity_poly.pdbx_strand_id
1 'polypeptide(L)'
;VGEYTPMQIKKAVVGTGAAEKNQVQYMVQAVLELDHQPKPDHAADALAAAICHARMRGAGSSSRRMNRHMHQQATERSAWTALVHKKEEGRA
;
A
#
# COMPACT_ATOMS: atom_id res chain seq x y z
N VAL A 1 18.20 -12.41 6.38
CA VAL A 1 17.07 -12.33 5.42
C VAL A 1 15.79 -12.40 6.22
N GLY A 2 14.85 -11.48 6.02
CA GLY A 2 13.58 -11.48 6.75
C GLY A 2 12.47 -11.97 5.82
N GLU A 3 11.74 -13.00 6.24
CA GLU A 3 10.55 -13.47 5.53
C GLU A 3 9.32 -12.75 6.09
N TYR A 4 8.47 -12.26 5.19
CA TYR A 4 7.22 -11.59 5.56
C TYR A 4 6.04 -12.34 4.97
N THR A 5 5.06 -12.65 5.81
CA THR A 5 3.83 -13.26 5.33
C THR A 5 3.05 -12.24 4.49
N PRO A 6 2.22 -12.70 3.53
CA PRO A 6 1.38 -11.79 2.74
C PRO A 6 0.52 -10.87 3.63
N MET A 7 0.02 -11.38 4.76
CA MET A 7 -0.73 -10.58 5.72
C MET A 7 0.11 -9.47 6.37
N GLN A 8 1.39 -9.73 6.69
CA GLN A 8 2.29 -8.73 7.25
C GLN A 8 2.56 -7.61 6.25
N ILE A 9 2.80 -7.96 4.99
CA ILE A 9 3.01 -6.97 3.91
C ILE A 9 1.75 -6.12 3.73
N LYS A 10 0.57 -6.75 3.60
CA LYS A 10 -0.72 -6.06 3.48
C LYS A 10 -0.97 -5.11 4.66
N LYS A 11 -0.72 -5.56 5.88
CA LYS A 11 -0.88 -4.74 7.09
C LYS A 11 0.11 -3.58 7.15
N ALA A 12 1.36 -3.79 6.72
CA ALA A 12 2.39 -2.74 6.74
C ALA A 12 2.15 -1.65 5.67
N VAL A 13 1.59 -2.02 4.52
CA VAL A 13 1.36 -1.11 3.38
C VAL A 13 -0.02 -0.46 3.44
N VAL A 14 -1.08 -1.25 3.67
CA VAL A 14 -2.49 -0.81 3.60
C VAL A 14 -3.10 -0.58 4.99
N GLY A 15 -2.45 -1.07 6.06
CA GLY A 15 -2.96 -0.99 7.43
C GLY A 15 -3.88 -2.15 7.82
N THR A 16 -4.33 -2.98 6.86
CA THR A 16 -5.15 -4.19 7.11
C THR A 16 -4.58 -5.42 6.42
N GLY A 17 -4.65 -6.57 7.09
CA GLY A 17 -4.21 -7.86 6.53
C GLY A 17 -5.17 -8.43 5.48
N ALA A 18 -6.40 -7.91 5.40
CA ALA A 18 -7.44 -8.34 4.46
C ALA A 18 -7.45 -7.55 3.14
N ALA A 19 -6.40 -6.77 2.86
CA ALA A 19 -6.33 -5.96 1.65
C ALA A 19 -6.20 -6.81 0.37
N GLU A 20 -6.84 -6.37 -0.70
CA GLU A 20 -6.74 -6.97 -2.02
C GLU A 20 -5.42 -6.60 -2.72
N LYS A 21 -4.95 -7.42 -3.68
CA LYS A 21 -3.68 -7.16 -4.40
C LYS A 21 -3.67 -5.78 -5.05
N ASN A 22 -4.78 -5.38 -5.67
CA ASN A 22 -4.92 -4.05 -6.30
C ASN A 22 -4.80 -2.91 -5.29
N GLN A 23 -5.31 -3.09 -4.07
CA GLN A 23 -5.19 -2.10 -3.00
C GLN A 23 -3.74 -1.98 -2.54
N VAL A 24 -3.02 -3.09 -2.42
CA VAL A 24 -1.58 -3.07 -2.10
C VAL A 24 -0.80 -2.32 -3.18
N GLN A 25 -1.03 -2.64 -4.46
CA GLN A 25 -0.34 -1.98 -5.58
C GLN A 25 -0.59 -0.46 -5.62
N TYR A 26 -1.84 -0.04 -5.39
CA TYR A 26 -2.16 1.38 -5.33
C TYR A 26 -1.52 2.05 -4.12
N MET A 27 -1.58 1.43 -2.93
CA MET A 27 -0.95 1.99 -1.75
C MET A 27 0.57 2.08 -1.91
N VAL A 28 1.21 1.13 -2.60
CA VAL A 28 2.63 1.22 -2.99
C VAL A 28 2.86 2.45 -3.87
N GLN A 29 2.01 2.66 -4.88
CA GLN A 29 2.08 3.85 -5.74
C GLN A 29 1.97 5.15 -4.93
N ALA A 30 0.96 5.25 -4.06
CA ALA A 30 0.68 6.43 -3.25
C ALA A 30 1.76 6.70 -2.20
N VAL A 31 2.30 5.65 -1.56
CA VAL A 31 3.37 5.76 -0.55
C VAL A 31 4.70 6.18 -1.18
N LEU A 32 4.94 5.79 -2.43
CA LEU A 32 6.15 6.12 -3.17
C LEU A 32 5.97 7.33 -4.11
N GLU A 33 4.80 7.98 -4.07
CA GLU A 33 4.46 9.14 -4.92
C GLU A 33 4.73 8.89 -6.42
N LEU A 34 4.42 7.68 -6.90
CA LEU A 34 4.63 7.29 -8.28
C LEU A 34 3.53 7.84 -9.20
N ASP A 35 3.93 8.37 -10.37
CA ASP A 35 3.00 8.92 -11.36
C ASP A 35 2.00 7.88 -11.91
N HIS A 36 2.37 6.61 -11.92
CA HIS A 36 1.56 5.52 -12.44
C HIS A 36 1.71 4.24 -11.61
N GLN A 37 0.71 3.36 -11.70
CA GLN A 37 0.72 2.09 -11.01
C GLN A 37 1.95 1.27 -11.44
N PRO A 38 2.77 0.78 -10.50
CA PRO A 38 4.01 0.07 -10.82
C PRO A 38 3.69 -1.21 -11.61
N LYS A 39 4.22 -1.27 -12.83
CA LYS A 39 4.20 -2.44 -13.72
C LYS A 39 5.62 -2.93 -13.93
N PRO A 40 5.86 -4.26 -14.04
CA PRO A 40 4.90 -5.36 -13.93
C PRO A 40 4.49 -5.65 -12.47
N ASP A 41 3.45 -6.47 -12.27
CA ASP A 41 2.90 -6.81 -10.94
C ASP A 41 3.95 -7.18 -9.89
N HIS A 42 4.98 -7.92 -10.29
CA HIS A 42 6.05 -8.37 -9.39
C HIS A 42 6.93 -7.22 -8.87
N ALA A 43 7.01 -6.09 -9.60
CA ALA A 43 7.70 -4.90 -9.14
C ALA A 43 6.94 -4.27 -7.96
N ALA A 44 5.61 -4.25 -8.02
CA ALA A 44 4.79 -3.76 -6.92
C ALA A 44 4.93 -4.64 -5.66
N ASP A 45 5.00 -5.96 -5.82
CA ASP A 45 5.20 -6.89 -4.72
C ASP A 45 6.59 -6.71 -4.05
N ALA A 46 7.63 -6.49 -4.86
CA ALA A 46 8.97 -6.19 -4.35
C ALA A 46 9.02 -4.85 -3.58
N LEU A 47 8.37 -3.81 -4.10
CA LEU A 47 8.25 -2.52 -3.45
C LEU A 47 7.44 -2.62 -2.14
N ALA A 48 6.35 -3.41 -2.14
CA ALA A 48 5.56 -3.67 -0.94
C ALA A 48 6.39 -4.37 0.15
N ALA A 49 7.21 -5.36 -0.23
CA ALA A 49 8.14 -6.02 0.67
C ALA A 49 9.22 -5.07 1.20
N ALA A 50 9.76 -4.17 0.37
CA ALA A 50 10.72 -3.15 0.78
C ALA A 50 10.12 -2.16 1.79
N ILE A 51 8.88 -1.69 1.56
CA ILE A 51 8.14 -0.83 2.49
C ILE A 51 7.92 -1.56 3.82
N CYS A 52 7.48 -2.83 3.77
CA CYS A 52 7.30 -3.68 4.94
C CYS A 52 8.61 -3.79 5.74
N HIS A 53 9.71 -4.08 5.07
CA HIS A 53 11.04 -4.19 5.67
C HIS A 53 11.51 -2.87 6.30
N ALA A 54 11.35 -1.75 5.60
CA ALA A 54 11.69 -0.42 6.09
C ALA A 54 10.87 -0.04 7.34
N ARG A 55 9.57 -0.37 7.36
CA ARG A 55 8.69 -0.15 8.52
C ARG A 55 9.10 -0.98 9.73
N MET A 56 9.48 -2.24 9.52
CA MET A 56 9.89 -3.13 10.61
C MET A 56 11.30 -2.83 11.14
N ARG A 57 12.21 -2.31 10.30
CA ARG A 57 13.58 -1.93 10.70
C ARG A 57 13.69 -0.49 11.22
N GLY A 58 12.82 0.42 10.78
CA GLY A 58 12.86 1.86 11.07
C GLY A 58 12.28 2.29 12.42
N ALA A 59 12.05 1.36 13.36
CA ALA A 59 11.56 1.68 14.71
C ALA A 59 12.62 2.36 15.61
N GLY A 60 13.86 2.53 15.12
CA GLY A 60 14.88 3.38 15.73
C GLY A 60 15.11 4.65 14.90
N SER A 61 14.86 5.82 15.49
CA SER A 61 15.55 7.10 15.21
C SER A 61 14.93 8.16 14.26
N SER A 62 13.82 7.98 13.52
CA SER A 62 13.23 9.11 12.73
C SER A 62 11.73 9.04 12.37
N SER A 63 10.97 8.09 12.93
CA SER A 63 9.58 7.81 12.51
C SER A 63 8.52 8.74 13.16
N ARG A 64 8.48 10.02 12.77
CA ARG A 64 7.33 10.90 13.07
C ARG A 64 6.76 11.65 11.86
N ARG A 65 7.53 11.83 10.79
CA ARG A 65 7.08 12.60 9.61
C ARG A 65 6.19 11.79 8.66
N MET A 66 6.48 10.50 8.50
CA MET A 66 5.78 9.62 7.55
C MET A 66 4.43 9.10 8.05
N ASN A 67 4.22 9.07 9.37
CA ASN A 67 2.94 8.64 9.97
C ASN A 67 1.80 9.66 9.75
N ARG A 68 2.14 10.93 9.47
CA ARG A 68 1.16 12.02 9.33
C ARG A 68 0.48 12.03 7.95
N HIS A 69 1.18 11.63 6.89
CA HIS A 69 0.59 11.51 5.54
C HIS A 69 -0.31 10.27 5.41
N MET A 70 0.02 9.16 6.08
CA MET A 70 -0.85 7.97 6.03
C MET A 70 -2.21 8.16 6.73
N HIS A 71 -2.26 8.94 7.82
CA HIS A 71 -3.53 9.27 8.47
C HIS A 71 -4.43 10.17 7.62
N GLN A 72 -3.86 10.97 6.70
CA GLN A 72 -4.64 11.76 5.75
C GLN A 72 -5.16 10.93 4.57
N GLN A 73 -4.47 9.86 4.16
CA GLN A 73 -4.95 8.96 3.09
C GLN A 73 -6.00 7.95 3.58
N ALA A 74 -6.07 7.68 4.90
CA ALA A 74 -7.12 6.82 5.46
C ALA A 74 -8.54 7.40 5.36
N THR A 75 -8.70 8.72 5.15
CA THR A 75 -10.02 9.32 4.87
C THR A 75 -10.45 9.19 3.41
N GLU A 76 -9.55 8.78 2.50
CA GLU A 76 -9.87 8.46 1.11
C GLU A 76 -10.47 7.05 0.94
N ARG A 77 -10.58 6.27 2.03
CA ARG A 77 -11.15 4.89 2.04
C ARG A 77 -12.55 4.81 1.42
N SER A 78 -13.35 5.88 1.51
CA SER A 78 -14.70 5.96 0.91
C SER A 78 -14.67 6.33 -0.58
N ALA A 79 -13.69 7.13 -1.01
CA ALA A 79 -13.54 7.51 -2.41
C ALA A 79 -13.00 6.33 -3.24
N TRP A 80 -12.13 5.51 -2.64
CA TRP A 80 -11.48 4.39 -3.32
C TRP A 80 -12.41 3.22 -3.60
N THR A 81 -13.28 2.85 -2.65
CA THR A 81 -14.32 1.84 -2.89
C THR A 81 -15.27 2.29 -4.00
N ALA A 82 -15.64 3.57 -4.02
CA ALA A 82 -16.48 4.14 -5.08
C ALA A 82 -15.79 4.11 -6.46
N LEU A 83 -14.48 4.39 -6.56
CA LEU A 83 -13.74 4.32 -7.82
C LEU A 83 -13.53 2.89 -8.32
N VAL A 84 -13.30 1.93 -7.42
CA VAL A 84 -13.16 0.52 -7.79
C VAL A 84 -14.49 -0.03 -8.32
N HIS A 85 -15.61 0.23 -7.64
CA HIS A 85 -16.94 -0.17 -8.14
C HIS A 85 -17.28 0.48 -9.49
N LYS A 86 -16.99 1.78 -9.67
CA LYS A 86 -17.23 2.49 -10.93
C LYS A 86 -16.42 1.94 -12.12
N LYS A 87 -15.23 1.37 -11.86
CA LYS A 87 -14.39 0.77 -12.92
C LYS A 87 -14.85 -0.63 -13.33
N GLU A 88 -15.56 -1.35 -12.46
CA GLU A 88 -16.16 -2.65 -12.78
C GLU A 88 -17.49 -2.52 -13.53
N GLU A 89 -18.25 -1.44 -13.29
CA GLU A 89 -19.56 -1.18 -13.91
C GLU A 89 -19.45 -0.77 -15.40
N GLY A 90 -18.28 -0.35 -15.86
CA GLY A 90 -18.02 -0.01 -17.28
C GLY A 90 -17.54 -1.18 -18.14
N ARG A 91 -17.60 -2.43 -17.65
CA ARG A 91 -17.15 -3.63 -18.36
C ARG A 91 -18.28 -4.65 -18.63
N ALA A 92 -19.53 -4.27 -18.39
CA ALA A 92 -20.72 -5.04 -18.75
C ALA A 92 -21.30 -4.56 -20.10
#